data_AF-A0A482RCB0-F1
#
_entry.id   AF-A0A482RCB0-F1
#
_cell.length_a   1.000
_cell.length_b   1.000
_cell.length_c   1.000
_cell.angle_alpha   90.00
_cell.angle_beta   90.00
_cell.angle_gamma   90.00
#
_symmetry.space_group_name_H-M   'P 1'
#
loop_
_entity.id
_entity.type
_entity.pdbx_description
1 polymer ?
#
loop_
_entity_poly.entity_id
_entity_poly.type
_entity_poly.pdbx_seq_one_letter_code
_entity_poly.pdbx_strand_id
1 'polypeptide(L)'
;MPAHSLTLVRNCDATLARARCRYLSLQKRLGLLWLTLGKAAPELLAFCASMVMLLLGFAFLAHLSFGANLPEFYQFSTSIATLLRMSMGDFGYERLSSTRPALVGIFFVSYMVLMFLICLNVVIAILSKYYDIVHEELKTSDKWKLNVVTVDSQLLQHAMLFLRRRCTCCFRSCLIPTAM
;
A
#
# COMPACT_ATOMS: atom_id res chain seq x y z
N MET A 1 -12.78 53.42 -26.55
CA MET A 1 -12.87 52.90 -25.16
C MET A 1 -12.92 51.36 -25.17
N PRO A 2 -11.79 50.64 -25.02
CA PRO A 2 -11.83 49.18 -24.82
C PRO A 2 -10.80 48.69 -23.76
N ALA A 3 -10.71 49.34 -22.59
CA ALA A 3 -9.75 48.96 -21.55
C ALA A 3 -10.39 48.20 -20.35
N HIS A 4 -11.72 48.15 -20.28
CA HIS A 4 -12.44 47.65 -19.09
C HIS A 4 -12.87 46.17 -19.17
N SER A 5 -12.84 45.56 -20.36
CA SER A 5 -13.30 44.18 -20.61
C SER A 5 -12.20 43.12 -20.45
N LEU A 6 -10.91 43.48 -20.56
CA LEU A 6 -9.77 42.54 -20.47
C LEU A 6 -9.32 42.22 -19.03
N THR A 7 -9.59 43.10 -18.06
CA THR A 7 -9.27 42.90 -16.64
C THR A 7 -10.26 41.97 -15.93
N LEU A 8 -11.51 41.90 -16.39
CA LEU A 8 -12.53 41.01 -15.83
C LEU A 8 -12.30 39.53 -16.17
N VAL A 9 -11.82 39.21 -17.38
CA VAL A 9 -11.53 37.82 -17.80
C VAL A 9 -10.30 37.26 -17.08
N ARG A 10 -9.21 38.05 -16.94
CA ARG A 10 -8.01 37.67 -16.19
C ARG A 10 -8.28 37.40 -14.70
N ASN A 11 -9.21 38.13 -14.09
CA ASN A 11 -9.60 37.95 -12.69
C ASN A 11 -10.58 36.78 -12.50
N CYS A 12 -11.39 36.44 -13.51
CA CYS A 12 -12.29 35.29 -13.50
C CYS A 12 -11.53 33.96 -13.66
N ASP A 13 -10.48 33.91 -14.49
CA ASP A 13 -9.60 32.73 -14.60
C ASP A 13 -8.79 32.48 -13.31
N ALA A 14 -8.37 33.53 -12.60
CA ALA A 14 -7.58 33.41 -11.37
C ALA A 14 -8.40 32.89 -10.17
N THR A 15 -9.71 33.20 -10.09
CA THR A 15 -10.61 32.68 -9.04
C THR A 15 -11.12 31.28 -9.36
N LEU A 16 -11.44 30.97 -10.63
CA LEU A 16 -11.83 29.63 -11.07
C LEU A 16 -10.66 28.62 -10.96
N ALA A 17 -9.42 29.05 -11.25
CA ALA A 17 -8.22 28.22 -11.09
C ALA A 17 -7.93 27.90 -9.62
N ARG A 18 -8.18 28.82 -8.68
CA ARG A 18 -7.98 28.60 -7.24
C ARG A 18 -8.96 27.57 -6.67
N ALA A 19 -10.24 27.62 -7.07
CA ALA A 19 -11.25 26.64 -6.66
C ALA A 19 -11.01 25.26 -7.31
N ARG A 20 -10.64 25.25 -8.60
CA ARG A 20 -10.34 24.02 -9.36
C ARG A 20 -9.07 23.33 -8.86
N CYS A 21 -8.05 24.07 -8.42
CA CYS A 21 -6.85 23.50 -7.78
C CYS A 21 -7.14 22.83 -6.43
N ARG A 22 -8.06 23.37 -5.62
CA ARG A 22 -8.45 22.74 -4.34
C ARG A 22 -9.14 21.39 -4.60
N TYR A 23 -10.05 21.34 -5.57
CA TYR A 23 -10.75 20.12 -5.97
C TYR A 23 -9.82 19.10 -6.65
N LEU A 24 -8.92 19.54 -7.55
CA LEU A 24 -7.90 18.66 -8.14
C LEU A 24 -6.90 18.14 -7.12
N SER A 25 -6.51 18.94 -6.12
CA SER A 25 -5.59 18.48 -5.07
C SER A 25 -6.21 17.43 -4.15
N LEU A 26 -7.53 17.51 -3.89
CA LEU A 26 -8.29 16.47 -3.20
C LEU A 26 -8.44 15.21 -4.08
N GLN A 27 -8.77 15.37 -5.36
CA GLN A 27 -8.85 14.25 -6.31
C GLN A 27 -7.49 13.56 -6.53
N LYS A 28 -6.38 14.29 -6.52
CA LYS A 28 -5.02 13.71 -6.63
C LYS A 28 -4.60 12.95 -5.37
N ARG A 29 -4.92 13.45 -4.17
CA ARG A 29 -4.62 12.75 -2.91
C ARG A 29 -5.50 11.51 -2.73
N LEU A 30 -6.79 11.61 -3.01
CA LEU A 30 -7.70 10.46 -3.01
C LEU A 30 -7.31 9.47 -4.11
N GLY A 31 -6.96 9.94 -5.31
CA GLY A 31 -6.51 9.09 -6.42
C GLY A 31 -5.24 8.31 -6.11
N LEU A 32 -4.28 8.91 -5.41
CA LEU A 32 -3.08 8.20 -4.94
C LEU A 32 -3.45 7.11 -3.92
N LEU A 33 -4.32 7.42 -2.95
CA LEU A 33 -4.83 6.46 -1.96
C LEU A 33 -5.55 5.28 -2.64
N TRP A 34 -6.45 5.55 -3.59
CA TRP A 34 -7.16 4.53 -4.36
C TRP A 34 -6.19 3.68 -5.20
N LEU A 35 -5.19 4.29 -5.82
CA LEU A 35 -4.17 3.58 -6.59
C LEU A 35 -3.33 2.67 -5.68
N THR A 36 -2.92 3.15 -4.50
CA THR A 36 -2.20 2.34 -3.52
C THR A 36 -3.07 1.21 -2.96
N LEU A 37 -4.36 1.48 -2.69
CA LEU A 37 -5.30 0.48 -2.21
C LEU A 37 -5.55 -0.60 -3.27
N GLY A 38 -5.66 -0.21 -4.54
CA GLY A 38 -5.78 -1.15 -5.66
C GLY A 38 -4.53 -2.01 -5.86
N LYS A 39 -3.34 -1.45 -5.59
CA LYS A 39 -2.07 -2.21 -5.64
C LYS A 39 -1.90 -3.15 -4.44
N ALA A 40 -2.42 -2.79 -3.27
CA ALA A 40 -2.42 -3.62 -2.05
C ALA A 40 -3.61 -4.61 -1.96
N ALA A 41 -4.62 -4.45 -2.82
CA ALA A 41 -5.81 -5.29 -2.86
C ALA A 41 -5.57 -6.81 -2.84
N PRO A 42 -4.62 -7.39 -3.60
CA PRO A 42 -4.41 -8.85 -3.56
C PRO A 42 -3.92 -9.37 -2.20
N GLU A 43 -3.09 -8.59 -1.49
CA GLU A 43 -2.66 -8.98 -0.14
C GLU A 43 -3.79 -8.87 0.87
N LEU A 44 -4.59 -7.80 0.77
CA LEU A 44 -5.75 -7.60 1.62
C LEU A 44 -6.81 -8.69 1.40
N LEU A 45 -6.99 -9.14 0.16
CA LEU A 45 -7.92 -10.21 -0.17
C LEU A 45 -7.47 -11.55 0.42
N ALA A 46 -6.17 -11.86 0.35
CA ALA A 46 -5.61 -13.06 0.97
C ALA A 46 -5.80 -13.04 2.50
N PHE A 47 -5.60 -11.88 3.14
CA PHE A 47 -5.88 -11.69 4.55
C PHE A 47 -7.36 -11.93 4.87
N CYS A 48 -8.28 -11.29 4.14
CA CYS A 48 -9.73 -11.49 4.32
C CYS A 48 -10.13 -12.96 4.15
N ALA A 49 -9.58 -13.67 3.15
CA ALA A 49 -9.87 -15.08 2.93
C ALA A 49 -9.41 -15.95 4.12
N SER A 50 -8.20 -15.70 4.65
CA SER A 50 -7.69 -16.42 5.82
C SER A 50 -8.52 -16.15 7.10
N MET A 51 -8.97 -14.91 7.28
CA MET A 51 -9.84 -14.51 8.40
C MET A 51 -11.19 -15.24 8.33
N VAL A 52 -11.83 -15.28 7.15
CA VAL A 52 -13.10 -16.00 6.96
C VAL A 52 -12.93 -17.49 7.19
N MET A 53 -11.86 -18.11 6.69
CA MET A 53 -11.60 -19.54 6.88
C MET A 53 -11.46 -19.89 8.38
N LEU A 54 -10.72 -19.06 9.13
CA LEU A 54 -10.58 -19.24 10.57
C LEU A 54 -11.90 -19.04 11.32
N LEU A 55 -12.66 -17.99 10.99
CA LEU A 55 -13.96 -17.73 11.58
C LEU A 55 -14.93 -18.88 11.37
N LEU A 56 -14.99 -19.45 10.16
CA LEU A 56 -15.85 -20.59 9.87
C LEU A 56 -15.42 -21.84 10.65
N GLY A 57 -14.12 -22.16 10.67
CA GLY A 57 -13.60 -23.32 11.41
C GLY A 57 -13.88 -23.24 12.91
N PHE A 58 -13.60 -22.09 13.52
CA PHE A 58 -13.87 -21.87 14.94
C PHE A 58 -15.37 -21.72 15.24
N ALA A 59 -16.17 -21.19 14.31
CA ALA A 59 -17.62 -21.12 14.48
C ALA A 59 -18.25 -22.51 14.50
N PHE A 60 -17.80 -23.44 13.63
CA PHE A 60 -18.23 -24.84 13.67
C PHE A 60 -17.84 -25.51 14.98
N LEU A 61 -16.60 -25.34 15.44
CA LEU A 61 -16.12 -25.89 16.70
C LEU A 61 -16.88 -25.34 17.91
N ALA A 62 -17.15 -24.04 17.92
CA ALA A 62 -17.86 -23.37 19.00
C ALA A 62 -19.35 -23.76 19.02
N HIS A 63 -19.98 -23.85 17.86
CA HIS A 63 -21.37 -24.31 17.74
C HIS A 63 -21.50 -25.76 18.24
N LEU A 64 -20.56 -26.65 17.89
CA LEU A 64 -20.58 -28.04 18.36
C LEU A 64 -20.30 -28.16 19.87
N SER A 65 -19.37 -27.36 20.40
CA SER A 65 -18.93 -27.47 21.80
C SER A 65 -19.86 -26.75 22.78
N PHE A 66 -20.37 -25.58 22.39
CA PHE A 66 -21.10 -24.65 23.26
C PHE A 66 -22.56 -24.42 22.84
N GLY A 67 -22.97 -24.89 21.65
CA GLY A 67 -24.29 -24.58 21.10
C GLY A 67 -25.48 -25.06 21.93
N ALA A 68 -25.31 -26.08 22.77
CA ALA A 68 -26.37 -26.55 23.68
C ALA A 68 -26.52 -25.69 24.95
N ASN A 69 -25.48 -24.95 25.34
CA ASN A 69 -25.42 -24.28 26.65
C ASN A 69 -25.51 -22.76 26.54
N LEU A 70 -25.09 -22.18 25.41
CA LEU A 70 -25.08 -20.73 25.21
C LEU A 70 -25.98 -20.32 24.03
N PRO A 71 -26.90 -19.36 24.21
CA PRO A 71 -27.74 -18.86 23.12
C PRO A 71 -26.93 -18.17 22.02
N GLU A 72 -25.77 -17.62 22.37
CA GLU A 72 -24.84 -16.97 21.42
C GLU A 72 -24.27 -17.94 20.38
N PHE A 73 -24.16 -19.23 20.73
CA PHE A 73 -23.61 -20.29 19.90
C PHE A 73 -24.67 -21.27 19.40
N TYR A 74 -25.95 -20.99 19.65
CA TYR A 74 -27.04 -21.89 19.31
C TYR A 74 -27.28 -21.99 17.80
N GLN A 75 -27.08 -20.92 17.03
CA GLN A 75 -27.14 -20.96 15.57
C GLN A 75 -25.75 -20.73 14.98
N PHE A 76 -25.48 -21.31 13.82
CA PHE A 76 -24.21 -21.10 13.13
C PHE A 76 -23.98 -19.62 12.76
N SER A 77 -25.03 -18.93 12.28
CA SER A 77 -25.00 -17.51 11.95
C SER A 77 -24.71 -16.61 13.16
N THR A 78 -25.36 -16.89 14.30
CA THR A 78 -25.12 -16.15 15.54
C THR A 78 -23.74 -16.44 16.11
N SER A 79 -23.25 -17.67 15.95
CA SER A 79 -21.88 -18.05 16.34
C SER A 79 -20.85 -17.23 15.58
N ILE A 80 -20.98 -17.11 14.25
CA ILE A 80 -20.07 -16.28 13.44
C ILE A 80 -20.10 -14.81 13.90
N ALA A 81 -21.28 -14.24 14.14
CA ALA A 81 -21.40 -12.86 14.63
C ALA A 81 -20.73 -12.67 15.99
N THR A 82 -20.85 -13.64 16.90
CA THR A 82 -20.18 -13.63 18.20
C THR A 82 -18.67 -13.77 18.07
N LEU A 83 -18.16 -14.64 17.19
CA LEU A 83 -16.72 -14.73 16.90
C LEU A 83 -16.19 -13.44 16.26
N LEU A 84 -16.95 -12.76 15.41
CA LEU A 84 -16.56 -11.46 14.86
C LEU A 84 -16.48 -10.37 15.94
N ARG A 85 -17.46 -10.31 16.86
CA ARG A 85 -17.41 -9.41 18.03
C ARG A 85 -16.20 -9.68 18.91
N MET A 86 -15.93 -10.96 19.16
CA MET A 86 -14.73 -11.41 19.86
C MET A 86 -13.47 -10.95 19.10
N SER A 87 -13.39 -11.06 17.78
CA SER A 87 -12.26 -10.50 17.02
C SER A 87 -12.09 -8.97 17.18
N MET A 88 -13.16 -8.22 17.43
CA MET A 88 -13.12 -6.77 17.65
C MET A 88 -12.67 -6.38 19.07
N GLY A 89 -12.56 -7.33 19.99
CA GLY A 89 -12.22 -7.07 21.38
C GLY A 89 -13.40 -7.09 22.35
N ASP A 90 -14.62 -7.35 21.87
CA ASP A 90 -15.81 -7.47 22.72
C ASP A 90 -15.96 -8.92 23.20
N PHE A 91 -15.43 -9.17 24.41
CA PHE A 91 -15.29 -10.50 24.98
C PHE A 91 -16.32 -10.76 26.09
N GLY A 92 -17.35 -11.55 25.80
CA GLY A 92 -18.26 -12.11 26.80
C GLY A 92 -17.68 -13.29 27.58
N TYR A 93 -16.41 -13.23 28.03
CA TYR A 93 -15.71 -14.38 28.63
C TYR A 93 -16.41 -14.93 29.87
N GLU A 94 -17.04 -14.07 30.68
CA GLU A 94 -17.70 -14.47 31.92
C GLU A 94 -18.81 -15.51 31.67
N ARG A 95 -19.67 -15.27 30.66
CA ARG A 95 -20.77 -16.17 30.29
C ARG A 95 -20.26 -17.49 29.74
N LEU A 96 -19.18 -17.45 28.95
CA LEU A 96 -18.52 -18.65 28.43
C LEU A 96 -17.96 -19.52 29.56
N SER A 97 -17.22 -18.91 30.50
CA SER A 97 -16.51 -19.62 31.56
C SER A 97 -17.42 -20.37 32.53
N SER A 98 -18.67 -19.91 32.67
CA SER A 98 -19.69 -20.49 33.57
C SER A 98 -20.10 -21.93 33.22
N THR A 99 -19.94 -22.36 31.95
CA THR A 99 -20.36 -23.70 31.51
C THR A 99 -19.26 -24.74 31.72
N ARG A 100 -18.09 -24.51 31.11
CA ARG A 100 -16.92 -25.40 31.19
C ARG A 100 -15.62 -24.59 31.10
N PRO A 101 -15.05 -24.16 32.24
CA PRO A 101 -13.94 -23.20 32.25
C PRO A 101 -12.67 -23.73 31.57
N ALA A 102 -12.37 -25.03 31.69
CA ALA A 102 -11.18 -25.63 31.08
C ALA A 102 -11.24 -25.63 29.53
N LEU A 103 -12.34 -26.10 28.94
CA LEU A 103 -12.51 -26.12 27.48
C LEU A 103 -12.59 -24.72 26.89
N VAL A 104 -13.27 -23.80 27.59
CA VAL A 104 -13.37 -22.39 27.21
C VAL A 104 -12.00 -21.72 27.21
N GLY A 105 -11.17 -21.98 28.22
CA GLY A 105 -9.82 -21.44 28.29
C GLY A 105 -8.96 -21.86 27.09
N ILE A 106 -8.95 -23.15 26.76
CA ILE A 106 -8.19 -23.69 25.61
C ILE A 106 -8.72 -23.11 24.29
N PHE A 107 -10.03 -23.04 24.12
CA PHE A 107 -10.66 -22.46 22.94
C PHE A 107 -10.32 -20.97 22.78
N PHE A 108 -10.41 -20.19 23.86
CA PHE A 108 -10.12 -18.77 23.84
C PHE A 108 -8.64 -18.50 23.53
N VAL A 109 -7.72 -19.20 24.20
CA VAL A 109 -6.28 -19.04 23.97
C VAL A 109 -5.89 -19.44 22.54
N SER A 110 -6.39 -20.58 22.05
CA SER A 110 -6.10 -21.03 20.68
C SER A 110 -6.65 -20.05 19.63
N TYR A 111 -7.85 -19.53 19.82
CA TYR A 111 -8.43 -18.51 18.94
C TYR A 111 -7.61 -17.21 18.96
N MET A 112 -7.22 -16.72 20.14
CA MET A 112 -6.40 -15.50 20.28
C MET A 112 -5.05 -15.62 19.60
N VAL A 113 -4.35 -16.74 19.84
CA VAL A 113 -3.03 -16.98 19.23
C VAL A 113 -3.14 -17.06 17.72
N LEU A 114 -4.11 -17.79 17.18
CA LEU A 114 -4.27 -17.89 15.72
C LEU A 114 -4.69 -16.57 15.08
N MET A 115 -5.56 -15.79 15.73
CA MET A 115 -5.93 -14.47 15.23
C MET A 115 -4.71 -13.54 15.19
N PHE A 116 -3.86 -13.58 16.22
CA PHE A 116 -2.60 -12.84 16.23
C PHE A 116 -1.64 -13.32 15.13
N LEU A 117 -1.51 -14.63 14.90
CA LEU A 117 -0.70 -15.18 13.82
C LEU A 117 -1.17 -14.73 12.43
N ILE A 118 -2.48 -14.66 12.20
CA ILE A 118 -3.04 -14.12 10.95
C ILE A 118 -2.68 -12.64 10.78
N CYS A 119 -2.79 -11.84 11.85
CA CYS A 119 -2.32 -10.45 11.83
C CYS A 119 -0.82 -10.36 11.56
N LEU A 120 0.01 -11.23 12.13
CA LEU A 120 1.45 -11.26 11.83
C LEU A 120 1.73 -11.65 10.37
N ASN A 121 0.95 -12.57 9.80
CA ASN A 121 1.13 -12.98 8.41
C ASN A 121 0.96 -11.82 7.42
N VAL A 122 0.13 -10.82 7.73
CA VAL A 122 0.03 -9.61 6.87
C VAL A 122 1.30 -8.76 6.95
N VAL A 123 1.88 -8.64 8.15
CA VAL A 123 3.14 -7.90 8.36
C VAL A 123 4.29 -8.60 7.63
N ILE A 124 4.35 -9.92 7.73
CA ILE A 124 5.36 -10.75 7.03
C ILE A 124 5.21 -10.62 5.52
N ALA A 125 3.98 -10.64 4.99
CA ALA A 125 3.72 -10.48 3.55
C ALA A 125 4.25 -9.14 3.03
N ILE A 126 3.94 -8.04 3.73
CA ILE A 126 4.44 -6.70 3.39
C ILE A 126 5.97 -6.67 3.46
N LEU A 127 6.56 -7.20 4.54
CA LEU A 127 8.01 -7.22 4.72
C LEU A 127 8.70 -8.00 3.60
N SER A 128 8.16 -9.15 3.21
CA SER A 128 8.68 -9.96 2.10
C SER A 128 8.66 -9.17 0.79
N LYS A 129 7.57 -8.45 0.50
CA LYS A 129 7.50 -7.65 -0.73
C LYS A 129 8.56 -6.57 -0.80
N TYR A 130 8.78 -5.84 0.28
CA TYR A 130 9.79 -4.79 0.30
C TYR A 130 11.21 -5.38 0.32
N TYR A 131 11.41 -6.51 0.97
CA TYR A 131 12.67 -7.25 0.94
C TYR A 131 13.06 -7.61 -0.50
N ASP A 132 12.12 -8.15 -1.28
CA ASP A 132 12.37 -8.52 -2.68
C ASP A 132 12.69 -7.30 -3.57
N ILE A 133 11.99 -6.17 -3.37
CA ILE A 133 12.25 -4.92 -4.10
C ILE A 133 13.68 -4.41 -3.86
N VAL A 134 14.07 -4.30 -2.58
CA VAL A 134 15.40 -3.80 -2.21
C VAL A 134 16.49 -4.76 -2.70
N HIS A 135 16.25 -6.07 -2.61
CA HIS A 135 17.22 -7.07 -3.06
C HIS A 135 17.45 -7.01 -4.58
N GLU A 136 16.42 -6.74 -5.38
CA GLU A 136 16.54 -6.57 -6.83
C GLU A 136 17.20 -5.23 -7.23
N GLU A 137 16.98 -4.15 -6.48
CA GLU A 137 17.67 -2.87 -6.70
C GLU A 137 19.17 -2.98 -6.43
N LEU A 138 19.58 -3.72 -5.39
CA LEU A 138 20.99 -3.98 -5.10
C LEU A 138 21.65 -4.79 -6.22
N LYS A 139 21.02 -5.86 -6.70
CA LYS A 139 21.53 -6.64 -7.85
C LYS A 139 21.68 -5.80 -9.11
N THR A 140 20.74 -4.88 -9.37
CA THR A 140 20.79 -4.02 -10.57
C THR A 140 21.88 -2.96 -10.44
N SER A 141 22.05 -2.39 -9.24
CA SER A 141 23.10 -1.42 -8.95
C SER A 141 24.50 -2.01 -9.10
N ASP A 142 24.70 -3.27 -8.68
CA ASP A 142 25.96 -3.97 -8.88
C ASP A 142 26.23 -4.24 -10.37
N LYS A 143 25.21 -4.65 -11.14
CA LYS A 143 25.31 -4.84 -12.59
C LYS A 143 25.65 -3.54 -13.33
N TRP A 144 25.01 -2.42 -12.99
CA TRP A 144 25.30 -1.13 -13.61
C TRP A 144 26.70 -0.64 -13.28
N LYS A 145 27.15 -0.77 -12.02
CA LYS A 145 28.52 -0.41 -11.62
C LYS A 145 29.57 -1.22 -12.39
N LEU A 146 29.34 -2.52 -12.59
CA LEU A 146 30.21 -3.34 -13.42
C LEU A 146 30.23 -2.87 -14.88
N ASN A 147 29.07 -2.50 -15.45
CA ASN A 147 28.97 -2.04 -16.83
C ASN A 147 29.56 -0.63 -17.05
N VAL A 148 29.38 0.30 -16.11
CA VAL A 148 29.96 1.65 -16.16
C VAL A 148 31.48 1.60 -16.11
N VAL A 149 32.06 0.79 -15.21
CA VAL A 149 33.52 0.66 -15.12
C VAL A 149 34.12 0.18 -16.45
N THR A 150 33.43 -0.73 -17.17
CA THR A 150 33.87 -1.15 -18.51
C THR A 150 33.68 -0.06 -19.56
N VAL A 151 32.60 0.73 -19.48
CA VAL A 151 32.28 1.77 -20.43
C VAL A 151 33.19 2.99 -20.29
N ASP A 152 33.60 3.38 -19.07
CA ASP A 152 34.55 4.48 -18.85
C ASP A 152 35.93 4.17 -19.46
N SER A 153 36.43 2.93 -19.34
CA SER A 153 37.70 2.55 -19.99
C SER A 153 37.64 2.62 -21.52
N GLN A 154 36.48 2.29 -22.11
CA GLN A 154 36.23 2.33 -23.56
C GLN A 154 35.95 3.78 -24.06
N LEU A 155 35.21 4.58 -23.28
CA LEU A 155 34.89 5.98 -23.57
C LEU A 155 36.11 6.88 -23.44
N LEU A 156 37.00 6.65 -22.46
CA LEU A 156 38.26 7.40 -22.37
C LEU A 156 39.13 7.18 -23.61
N GLN A 157 39.19 5.95 -24.14
CA GLN A 157 39.90 5.66 -25.40
C GLN A 157 39.25 6.37 -26.60
N HIS A 158 37.92 6.34 -26.72
CA HIS A 158 37.20 6.98 -27.83
C HIS A 158 37.14 8.52 -27.72
N ALA A 159 37.05 9.07 -26.51
CA ALA A 159 37.02 10.51 -26.26
C ALA A 159 38.38 11.15 -26.51
N MET A 160 39.49 10.49 -26.17
CA MET A 160 40.84 10.97 -26.53
C MET A 160 41.05 11.02 -28.06
N LEU A 161 40.43 10.11 -28.82
CA LEU A 161 40.43 10.16 -30.30
C LEU A 161 39.53 11.27 -30.86
N PHE A 162 38.38 11.56 -30.23
CA PHE A 162 37.43 12.58 -30.70
C PHE A 162 37.78 14.03 -30.32
N LEU A 163 38.36 14.24 -29.14
CA LEU A 163 38.76 15.58 -28.65
C LEU A 163 39.85 16.21 -29.53
N ARG A 164 40.63 15.40 -30.27
CA ARG A 164 41.61 15.90 -31.24
C ARG A 164 40.99 16.52 -32.51
N ARG A 165 39.70 16.28 -32.80
CA ARG A 165 39.07 16.67 -34.09
C ARG A 165 38.04 17.80 -34.04
N ARG A 166 37.57 18.26 -32.86
CA ARG A 166 36.33 19.06 -32.78
C ARG A 166 36.45 20.49 -32.25
N CYS A 167 37.64 20.94 -31.84
CA CYS A 167 37.85 22.33 -31.44
C CYS A 167 38.38 23.17 -32.60
N THR A 168 37.47 23.84 -33.32
CA THR A 168 37.70 25.24 -33.78
C THR A 168 36.45 25.97 -34.28
N CYS A 169 35.34 25.31 -34.67
CA CYS A 169 34.31 26.02 -35.45
C CYS A 169 32.88 26.19 -34.87
N CYS A 170 32.44 25.48 -33.82
CA CYS A 170 30.99 25.45 -33.49
C CYS A 170 30.50 26.35 -32.34
N PHE A 171 31.38 26.96 -31.54
CA PHE A 171 30.93 27.65 -30.31
C PHE A 171 30.35 29.06 -30.55
N ARG A 172 30.52 29.66 -31.73
CA ARG A 172 30.24 31.10 -31.91
C ARG A 172 28.87 31.45 -32.48
N SER A 173 28.08 30.47 -32.92
CA SER A 173 26.78 30.74 -33.58
C SER A 173 25.57 30.81 -32.64
N CYS A 174 25.74 30.68 -31.32
CA CYS A 174 24.61 30.57 -30.37
C CYS A 174 24.36 31.81 -29.49
N LEU A 175 25.04 32.94 -29.74
CA LEU A 175 24.82 34.18 -28.98
C LEU A 175 24.39 35.32 -29.91
N ILE A 176 23.11 35.37 -30.25
CA ILE A 176 22.46 36.59 -30.78
C ILE A 176 21.19 36.82 -29.94
N PRO A 177 21.14 37.89 -29.12
CA PRO A 177 19.91 38.30 -28.45
C PRO A 177 19.03 39.04 -29.46
N THR A 178 17.76 38.65 -29.56
CA THR A 178 16.75 39.38 -30.34
C THR A 178 16.44 40.70 -29.66
N ALA A 179 16.83 41.80 -30.32
CA ALA A 179 16.36 43.15 -30.03
C ALA A 179 14.95 43.36 -30.61
N MET A 180 14.05 43.89 -29.77
CA MET A 180 12.91 44.74 -30.16
C MET A 180 12.81 45.84 -29.11
#